data_AF-A0A835MAD1-F1
#
_entry.id   AF-A0A835MAD1-F1
#
_cell.length_a   1.000
_cell.length_b   1.000
_cell.length_c   1.000
_cell.angle_alpha   90.00
_cell.angle_beta   90.00
_cell.angle_gamma   90.00
#
_symmetry.space_group_name_H-M   'P 1'
#
loop_
_entity.id
_entity.type
_entity.pdbx_description
1 polymer ?
#
loop_
_entity_poly.entity_id
_entity_poly.type
_entity_poly.pdbx_seq_one_letter_code
_entity_poly.pdbx_strand_id
1 'polypeptide(L)'
;MVSSETILNVTQKSLVMANNTSIKHYTLPISNLDLLSGRSAMIVLFAYTKPPVGDFSSILSTIKTSLSETLNHYFPFAGRVVSNSATNEAEILCNNQGVEVTESHANIDLASFHDLNESVKDIYIPVSLEMPLSLQVTSFTCGGFSLFWSFDHVLVDAKSSNTFLVAWSEVARKRPISNYPNHQRSIFKPRSPPPDEKMYFIEASDVIKLQELASENGEKRTKVEAVSAYIWKVVAATLEESETHCNMGWLVDGRPRIVSQDVSNLVGNVLSMAVGEASVEDLRQGTLSKVATIAHRAICEVTNEEHFLDLIDWIESHKPGMFLAKILLGIGGPSVIVTSGRQYSLFEVNMGFGPPVVGTYYSSLQRLCAAFFNPQPSSRGDGSWVVFSMVWSKLADALESDPNQIFKPISATI
;
A
#
# COMPACT_ATOMS: atom_id res chain seq x y z
N MET A 1 -21.77 -40.70 -13.08
CA MET A 1 -21.27 -39.80 -12.02
C MET A 1 -19.78 -40.08 -11.87
N VAL A 2 -18.94 -39.28 -12.52
CA VAL A 2 -17.49 -39.32 -12.29
C VAL A 2 -17.26 -38.36 -11.13
N SER A 3 -16.71 -38.86 -10.02
CA SER A 3 -16.30 -38.02 -8.89
C SER A 3 -15.31 -36.98 -9.38
N SER A 4 -15.56 -35.70 -9.13
CA SER A 4 -14.57 -34.64 -9.35
C SER A 4 -13.39 -34.89 -8.42
N GLU A 5 -12.31 -35.50 -8.91
CA GLU A 5 -11.05 -35.54 -8.18
C GLU A 5 -10.61 -34.10 -7.88
N THR A 6 -10.27 -33.84 -6.63
CA THR A 6 -9.79 -32.52 -6.21
C THR A 6 -8.48 -32.22 -6.94
N ILE A 7 -8.42 -31.07 -7.63
CA ILE A 7 -7.26 -30.66 -8.44
C ILE A 7 -5.99 -30.59 -7.59
N LEU A 8 -6.11 -30.15 -6.34
CA LEU A 8 -5.01 -29.97 -5.40
C LEU A 8 -5.12 -30.92 -4.21
N ASN A 9 -4.05 -31.67 -3.94
CA ASN A 9 -3.94 -32.54 -2.78
C ASN A 9 -2.81 -32.06 -1.87
N VAL A 10 -3.13 -31.67 -0.63
CA VAL A 10 -2.13 -31.34 0.40
C VAL A 10 -1.49 -32.63 0.89
N THR A 11 -0.17 -32.73 0.77
CA THR A 11 0.59 -33.93 1.15
C THR A 11 1.17 -33.81 2.55
N GLN A 12 1.70 -32.62 2.91
CA GLN A 12 2.37 -32.39 4.17
C GLN A 12 2.29 -30.93 4.60
N LYS A 13 2.26 -30.68 5.90
CA LYS A 13 2.55 -29.38 6.49
C LYS A 13 3.72 -29.50 7.46
N SER A 14 4.60 -28.52 7.46
CA SER A 14 5.77 -28.48 8.35
C SER A 14 6.09 -27.05 8.76
N LEU A 15 6.82 -26.88 9.86
CA LEU A 15 7.31 -25.58 10.30
C LEU A 15 8.81 -25.49 10.03
N VAL A 16 9.24 -24.41 9.39
CA VAL A 16 10.65 -24.09 9.19
C VAL A 16 11.04 -22.94 10.11
N MET A 17 11.95 -23.24 11.03
CA MET A 17 12.46 -22.29 12.02
C MET A 17 13.81 -21.73 11.56
N ALA A 18 14.20 -20.57 12.09
CA ALA A 18 15.59 -20.12 12.04
C ALA A 18 16.49 -21.15 12.75
N ASN A 19 17.64 -21.49 12.16
CA ASN A 19 18.55 -22.48 12.76
C ASN A 19 19.52 -21.87 13.81
N ASN A 20 19.62 -20.54 13.88
CA ASN A 20 20.44 -19.85 14.85
C ASN A 20 19.73 -19.75 16.21
N THR A 21 20.08 -20.67 17.11
CA THR A 21 19.54 -20.75 18.47
C THR A 21 20.02 -19.65 19.42
N SER A 22 21.00 -18.83 19.00
CA SER A 22 21.49 -17.70 19.83
C SER A 22 20.58 -16.47 19.78
N ILE A 23 19.66 -16.39 18.81
CA ILE A 23 18.74 -15.26 18.67
C ILE A 23 17.70 -15.34 19.79
N LYS A 24 17.69 -14.34 20.67
CA LYS A 24 16.73 -14.25 21.77
C LYS A 24 15.35 -13.85 21.25
N HIS A 25 14.31 -14.30 21.93
CA HIS A 25 12.95 -13.85 21.64
C HIS A 25 12.80 -12.36 21.98
N TYR A 26 12.06 -11.63 21.15
CA TYR A 26 11.69 -10.24 21.39
C TYR A 26 10.35 -9.95 20.73
N THR A 27 9.73 -8.86 21.14
CA THR A 27 8.56 -8.31 20.45
C THR A 27 9.01 -7.14 19.61
N LEU A 28 8.65 -7.16 18.33
CA LEU A 28 8.91 -6.08 17.39
C LEU A 28 7.62 -5.23 17.28
N PRO A 29 7.63 -3.98 17.79
CA PRO A 29 6.50 -3.08 17.58
C PRO A 29 6.41 -2.68 16.11
N ILE A 30 5.20 -2.46 15.62
CA ILE A 30 4.97 -1.91 14.28
C ILE A 30 5.22 -0.40 14.28
N SER A 31 5.64 0.15 13.14
CA SER A 31 5.84 1.58 12.94
C SER A 31 4.57 2.29 12.49
N ASN A 32 4.56 3.62 12.56
CA ASN A 32 3.46 4.44 12.02
C ASN A 32 3.20 4.20 10.52
N LEU A 33 4.23 3.83 9.75
CA LEU A 33 4.08 3.55 8.31
C LEU A 33 3.48 2.16 8.07
N ASP A 34 3.73 1.21 8.97
CA ASP A 34 3.09 -0.11 8.93
C ASP A 34 1.59 0.00 9.24
N LEU A 35 1.22 0.86 10.21
CA LEU A 35 -0.18 1.18 10.53
C LEU A 35 -0.92 1.77 9.33
N LEU A 36 -0.26 2.65 8.56
CA LEU A 36 -0.85 3.28 7.37
C LEU A 36 -1.22 2.25 6.29
N SER A 37 -0.41 1.20 6.13
CA SER A 37 -0.65 0.15 5.12
C SER A 37 -1.74 -0.84 5.53
N GLY A 38 -2.06 -0.91 6.82
CA GLY A 38 -3.03 -1.86 7.37
C GLY A 38 -2.55 -3.32 7.28
N ARG A 39 -3.45 -4.24 7.64
CA ARG A 39 -3.20 -5.69 7.62
C ARG A 39 -3.99 -6.33 6.48
N SER A 40 -3.30 -7.04 5.61
CA SER A 40 -3.91 -7.81 4.52
C SER A 40 -2.94 -8.89 4.03
N ALA A 41 -3.47 -9.98 3.47
CA ALA A 41 -2.66 -11.05 2.91
C ALA A 41 -2.18 -10.67 1.50
N MET A 42 -0.87 -10.54 1.34
CA MET A 42 -0.20 -10.35 0.07
C MET A 42 0.48 -11.65 -0.36
N ILE A 43 0.43 -11.95 -1.66
CA ILE A 43 0.88 -13.23 -2.20
C ILE A 43 1.88 -12.97 -3.34
N VAL A 44 2.96 -13.74 -3.36
CA VAL A 44 3.89 -13.82 -4.50
C VAL A 44 3.84 -15.24 -5.03
N LEU A 45 3.59 -15.37 -6.34
CA LEU A 45 3.59 -16.64 -7.04
C LEU A 45 4.80 -16.73 -7.94
N PHE A 46 5.55 -17.82 -7.79
CA PHE A 46 6.50 -18.30 -8.78
C PHE A 46 6.05 -19.63 -9.37
N ALA A 47 6.11 -19.75 -10.68
CA ALA A 47 5.97 -21.03 -11.38
C ALA A 47 7.27 -21.38 -12.08
N TYR A 48 7.70 -22.63 -11.97
CA TYR A 48 8.92 -23.16 -12.55
C TYR A 48 8.59 -24.38 -13.41
N THR A 49 9.21 -24.44 -14.59
CA THR A 49 9.24 -25.69 -15.37
C THR A 49 10.05 -26.75 -14.64
N LYS A 50 9.94 -28.00 -15.10
CA LYS A 50 10.70 -29.12 -14.54
C LYS A 50 12.19 -28.77 -14.52
N PRO A 51 12.83 -28.69 -13.34
CA PRO A 51 14.25 -28.41 -13.26
C PRO A 51 15.07 -29.49 -13.98
N PRO A 52 16.23 -29.14 -14.57
CA PRO A 52 17.06 -30.09 -15.31
C PRO A 52 17.71 -31.13 -14.39
N VAL A 53 17.82 -30.82 -13.09
CA VAL A 53 18.44 -31.66 -12.07
C VAL A 53 17.58 -31.61 -10.81
N GLY A 54 17.45 -32.76 -10.15
CA GLY A 54 16.69 -32.88 -8.90
C GLY A 54 15.25 -33.32 -9.11
N ASP A 55 14.68 -33.92 -8.08
CA ASP A 55 13.25 -34.24 -7.97
C ASP A 55 12.55 -33.23 -7.03
N PHE A 56 11.24 -33.39 -6.86
CA PHE A 56 10.46 -32.51 -5.99
C PHE A 56 10.95 -32.52 -4.53
N SER A 57 11.44 -33.67 -4.05
CA SER A 57 12.02 -33.78 -2.70
C SER A 57 13.28 -32.92 -2.55
N SER A 58 14.15 -32.89 -3.55
CA SER A 58 15.35 -32.05 -3.56
C SER A 58 15.03 -30.56 -3.63
N ILE A 59 13.97 -30.18 -4.36
CA ILE A 59 13.45 -28.81 -4.42
C ILE A 59 12.95 -28.38 -3.04
N LEU A 60 12.11 -29.19 -2.41
CA LEU A 60 11.61 -28.96 -1.05
C LEU A 60 12.74 -28.84 -0.03
N SER A 61 13.72 -29.74 -0.10
CA SER A 61 14.90 -29.67 0.77
C SER A 61 15.64 -28.35 0.59
N THR A 62 15.85 -27.92 -0.66
CA THR A 62 16.56 -26.65 -0.96
C THR A 62 15.78 -25.46 -0.43
N ILE A 63 14.46 -25.38 -0.68
CA ILE A 63 13.56 -24.33 -0.19
C ILE A 63 13.60 -24.26 1.35
N LYS A 64 13.41 -25.38 2.04
CA LYS A 64 13.33 -25.41 3.51
C LYS A 64 14.67 -25.11 4.18
N THR A 65 15.77 -25.69 3.69
CA THR A 65 17.10 -25.45 4.27
C THR A 65 17.54 -24.01 4.07
N SER A 66 17.39 -23.47 2.86
CA SER A 66 17.75 -22.08 2.58
C SER A 66 16.86 -21.08 3.31
N LEU A 67 15.56 -21.39 3.49
CA LEU A 67 14.66 -20.57 4.29
C LEU A 67 15.11 -20.54 5.75
N SER A 68 15.42 -21.71 6.33
CA SER A 68 15.89 -21.81 7.71
C SER A 68 17.14 -20.96 7.97
N GLU A 69 18.09 -20.95 7.03
CA GLU A 69 19.28 -20.11 7.09
C GLU A 69 18.96 -18.62 6.90
N THR A 70 18.07 -18.28 5.97
CA THR A 70 17.66 -16.89 5.71
C THR A 70 16.91 -16.28 6.90
N LEU A 71 16.10 -17.07 7.59
CA LEU A 71 15.35 -16.66 8.79
C LEU A 71 16.27 -16.28 9.96
N ASN A 72 17.55 -16.66 9.96
CA ASN A 72 18.51 -16.14 10.93
C ASN A 72 18.70 -14.62 10.81
N HIS A 73 18.55 -14.10 9.59
CA HIS A 73 18.64 -12.67 9.32
C HIS A 73 17.27 -12.02 9.33
N TYR A 74 16.23 -12.74 8.91
CA TYR A 74 14.84 -12.26 8.86
C TYR A 74 13.97 -12.86 9.97
N PHE A 75 14.49 -12.88 11.19
CA PHE A 75 13.87 -13.54 12.34
C PHE A 75 12.39 -13.18 12.60
N PRO A 76 11.92 -11.92 12.40
CA PRO A 76 10.51 -11.58 12.57
C PRO A 76 9.55 -12.40 11.69
N PHE A 77 10.01 -12.92 10.55
CA PHE A 77 9.20 -13.69 9.61
C PHE A 77 8.80 -15.06 10.17
N ALA A 78 9.57 -15.59 11.14
CA ALA A 78 9.29 -16.84 11.84
C ALA A 78 8.49 -16.63 13.15
N GLY A 79 7.99 -15.41 13.40
CA GLY A 79 7.24 -15.04 14.59
C GLY A 79 5.73 -15.27 14.48
N ARG A 80 4.97 -14.56 15.31
CA ARG A 80 3.49 -14.48 15.26
C ARG A 80 3.04 -13.03 15.35
N VAL A 81 2.01 -12.67 14.59
CA VAL A 81 1.35 -11.37 14.77
C VAL A 81 0.41 -11.48 15.97
N VAL A 82 0.63 -10.67 16.99
CA VAL A 82 -0.14 -10.62 18.24
C VAL A 82 -0.70 -9.22 18.45
N SER A 83 -1.69 -9.07 19.33
CA SER A 83 -2.19 -7.76 19.73
C SER A 83 -1.56 -7.34 21.06
N ASN A 84 -1.08 -6.09 21.12
CA ASN A 84 -0.61 -5.47 22.35
C ASN A 84 -1.79 -5.22 23.28
N SER A 85 -1.77 -5.78 24.50
CA SER A 85 -2.90 -5.67 25.43
C SER A 85 -3.16 -4.26 25.96
N ALA A 86 -2.19 -3.35 25.90
CA ALA A 86 -2.32 -1.98 26.39
C ALA A 86 -2.79 -1.01 25.29
N THR A 87 -2.32 -1.18 24.05
CA THR A 87 -2.64 -0.26 22.94
C THR A 87 -3.65 -0.84 21.94
N ASN A 88 -3.92 -2.15 21.99
CA ASN A 88 -4.64 -2.95 20.98
C ASN A 88 -4.00 -2.94 19.57
N GLU A 89 -2.79 -2.41 19.44
CA GLU A 89 -2.05 -2.41 18.17
C GLU A 89 -1.45 -3.79 17.88
N ALA A 90 -1.21 -4.10 16.61
CA ALA A 90 -0.52 -5.34 16.25
C ALA A 90 0.99 -5.24 16.55
N GLU A 91 1.59 -6.34 16.97
CA GLU A 91 3.02 -6.49 17.17
C GLU A 91 3.48 -7.83 16.60
N ILE A 92 4.76 -7.95 16.26
CA ILE A 92 5.33 -9.22 15.83
C ILE A 92 6.09 -9.83 17.01
N LEU A 93 5.55 -10.90 17.57
CA LEU A 93 6.23 -11.72 18.55
C LEU A 93 7.27 -12.60 17.84
N CYS A 94 8.54 -12.17 17.88
CA CYS A 94 9.66 -12.88 17.28
C CYS A 94 10.12 -14.01 18.21
N ASN A 95 9.39 -15.14 18.20
CA ASN A 95 9.59 -16.29 19.08
C ASN A 95 10.02 -17.57 18.34
N ASN A 96 10.44 -17.43 17.08
CA ASN A 96 10.87 -18.53 16.20
C ASN A 96 9.90 -19.72 16.14
N GLN A 97 8.59 -19.49 16.23
CA GLN A 97 7.60 -20.56 16.04
C GLN A 97 7.52 -21.08 14.59
N GLY A 98 8.31 -20.49 13.70
CA GLY A 98 8.56 -21.00 12.35
C GLY A 98 7.52 -20.55 11.33
N VAL A 99 7.93 -20.66 10.08
CA VAL A 99 7.11 -20.44 8.88
C VAL A 99 6.42 -21.74 8.52
N GLU A 100 5.09 -21.73 8.34
CA GLU A 100 4.39 -22.90 7.82
C GLU A 100 4.75 -23.10 6.34
N VAL A 101 5.17 -24.31 5.99
CA VAL A 101 5.41 -24.76 4.63
C VAL A 101 4.42 -25.88 4.34
N THR A 102 3.47 -25.59 3.45
CA THR A 102 2.48 -26.54 2.95
C THR A 102 2.98 -27.15 1.64
N GLU A 103 3.07 -28.46 1.60
CA GLU A 103 3.42 -29.24 0.42
C GLU A 103 2.15 -29.78 -0.21
N SER A 104 2.09 -29.74 -1.54
CA SER A 104 0.94 -30.23 -2.26
C SER A 104 1.29 -30.77 -3.64
N HIS A 105 0.36 -31.53 -4.20
CA HIS A 105 0.42 -32.06 -5.55
C HIS A 105 -0.84 -31.66 -6.31
N ALA A 106 -0.67 -31.04 -7.47
CA ALA A 106 -1.74 -30.73 -8.38
C ALA A 106 -1.83 -31.82 -9.47
N ASN A 107 -2.98 -32.48 -9.59
CA ASN A 107 -3.22 -33.55 -10.57
C ASN A 107 -3.49 -32.98 -11.98
N ILE A 108 -2.67 -32.01 -12.41
CA ILE A 108 -2.77 -31.31 -13.68
C ILE A 108 -1.37 -30.91 -14.17
N ASP A 109 -1.24 -30.70 -15.47
CA ASP A 109 -0.03 -30.13 -16.05
C ASP A 109 0.02 -28.62 -15.78
N LEU A 110 1.17 -28.10 -15.38
CA LEU A 110 1.39 -26.66 -15.23
C LEU A 110 1.02 -25.89 -16.52
N ALA A 111 1.29 -26.47 -17.70
CA ALA A 111 0.98 -25.88 -19.00
C ALA A 111 -0.52 -25.75 -19.29
N SER A 112 -1.38 -26.45 -18.53
CA SER A 112 -2.84 -26.33 -18.64
C SER A 112 -3.37 -25.03 -18.01
N PHE A 113 -2.53 -24.25 -17.33
CA PHE A 113 -2.89 -22.92 -16.85
C PHE A 113 -2.81 -21.88 -17.96
N HIS A 114 -3.93 -21.76 -18.67
CA HIS A 114 -4.13 -20.77 -19.72
C HIS A 114 -4.52 -19.39 -19.19
N ASP A 115 -5.22 -19.34 -18.06
CA ASP A 115 -5.51 -18.13 -17.28
C ASP A 115 -4.99 -18.32 -15.86
N LEU A 116 -3.91 -17.61 -15.52
CA LEU A 116 -3.30 -17.68 -14.21
C LEU A 116 -4.23 -17.23 -13.08
N ASN A 117 -5.17 -16.29 -13.32
CA ASN A 117 -6.06 -15.79 -12.28
C ASN A 117 -7.05 -16.85 -11.82
N GLU A 118 -7.66 -17.58 -12.74
CA GLU A 118 -8.54 -18.70 -12.41
C GLU A 118 -7.72 -19.86 -11.82
N SER A 119 -6.58 -20.16 -12.44
CA SER A 119 -5.70 -21.25 -12.00
C SER A 119 -5.21 -21.08 -10.56
N VAL A 120 -4.89 -19.85 -10.14
CA VAL A 120 -4.48 -19.54 -8.76
C VAL A 120 -5.59 -19.89 -7.76
N LYS A 121 -6.87 -19.68 -8.09
CA LYS A 121 -7.98 -20.04 -7.18
C LYS A 121 -8.07 -21.54 -6.94
N ASP A 122 -7.68 -22.35 -7.92
CA ASP A 122 -7.74 -23.81 -7.84
C ASP A 122 -6.57 -24.42 -7.05
N ILE A 123 -5.43 -23.72 -6.98
CA ILE A 123 -4.21 -24.26 -6.36
C ILE A 123 -3.71 -23.49 -5.15
N TYR A 124 -4.20 -22.29 -4.86
CA TYR A 124 -3.77 -21.50 -3.71
C TYR A 124 -4.56 -21.84 -2.45
N ILE A 125 -3.85 -22.05 -1.35
CA ILE A 125 -4.44 -22.31 -0.04
C ILE A 125 -4.37 -21.03 0.80
N PRO A 126 -5.51 -20.43 1.20
CA PRO A 126 -5.53 -19.26 2.06
C PRO A 126 -4.83 -19.49 3.41
N VAL A 127 -4.16 -18.45 3.90
CA VAL A 127 -3.37 -18.51 5.14
C VAL A 127 -3.91 -17.57 6.22
N SER A 128 -3.66 -17.90 7.49
CA SER A 128 -4.01 -17.03 8.62
C SER A 128 -3.04 -15.85 8.73
N LEU A 129 -3.56 -14.65 8.97
CA LEU A 129 -2.74 -13.46 9.24
C LEU A 129 -2.05 -13.49 10.61
N GLU A 130 -2.34 -14.47 11.48
CA GLU A 130 -1.54 -14.70 12.69
C GLU A 130 -0.09 -15.11 12.36
N MET A 131 0.11 -15.70 11.19
CA MET A 131 1.42 -16.05 10.64
C MET A 131 1.92 -14.86 9.79
N PRO A 132 3.04 -14.21 10.15
CA PRO A 132 3.59 -13.13 9.33
C PRO A 132 3.97 -13.60 7.92
N LEU A 133 4.44 -14.85 7.80
CA LEU A 133 4.83 -15.51 6.56
C LEU A 133 4.32 -16.97 6.55
N SER A 134 3.87 -17.43 5.39
CA SER A 134 3.56 -18.83 5.08
C SER A 134 3.93 -19.16 3.64
N LEU A 135 4.37 -20.39 3.40
CA LEU A 135 4.73 -20.89 2.08
C LEU A 135 3.85 -22.06 1.67
N GLN A 136 3.59 -22.14 0.36
CA GLN A 136 3.03 -23.33 -0.26
C GLN A 136 3.89 -23.72 -1.46
N VAL A 137 4.27 -25.00 -1.53
CA VAL A 137 5.03 -25.57 -2.64
C VAL A 137 4.17 -26.67 -3.28
N THR A 138 3.88 -26.53 -4.57
CA THR A 138 2.96 -27.42 -5.29
C THR A 138 3.67 -28.07 -6.47
N SER A 139 3.68 -29.40 -6.54
CA SER A 139 4.19 -30.15 -7.70
C SER A 139 3.09 -30.39 -8.75
N PHE A 140 3.48 -30.52 -10.02
CA PHE A 140 2.56 -30.79 -11.15
C PHE A 140 2.93 -32.09 -11.87
N THR A 141 2.01 -32.65 -12.66
CA THR A 141 2.21 -33.93 -13.38
C THR A 141 3.34 -33.86 -14.41
N CYS A 142 3.65 -32.67 -14.95
CA CYS A 142 4.78 -32.44 -15.86
C CYS A 142 6.14 -32.38 -15.16
N GLY A 143 6.17 -32.42 -13.82
CA GLY A 143 7.38 -32.29 -13.01
C GLY A 143 7.83 -30.85 -12.76
N GLY A 144 7.09 -29.85 -13.25
CA GLY A 144 7.21 -28.47 -12.79
C GLY A 144 6.65 -28.27 -11.39
N PHE A 145 6.85 -27.08 -10.83
CA PHE A 145 6.34 -26.73 -9.50
C PHE A 145 6.00 -25.25 -9.37
N SER A 146 5.16 -24.90 -8.40
CA SER A 146 4.92 -23.53 -7.99
C SER A 146 5.32 -23.29 -6.54
N LEU A 147 5.67 -22.05 -6.24
CA LEU A 147 5.96 -21.56 -4.90
C LEU A 147 5.09 -20.33 -4.66
N PHE A 148 4.13 -20.46 -3.75
CA PHE A 148 3.42 -19.34 -3.18
C PHE A 148 4.11 -18.91 -1.89
N TRP A 149 4.38 -17.63 -1.79
CA TRP A 149 4.69 -16.97 -0.54
C TRP A 149 3.50 -16.08 -0.19
N SER A 150 2.88 -16.32 0.96
CA SER A 150 1.86 -15.45 1.55
C SER A 150 2.36 -14.73 2.80
N PHE A 151 2.14 -13.42 2.89
CA PHE A 151 2.57 -12.62 4.04
C PHE A 151 1.54 -11.56 4.43
N ASP A 152 1.54 -11.17 5.70
CA ASP A 152 0.80 -10.01 6.17
C ASP A 152 1.54 -8.73 5.75
N HIS A 153 0.85 -7.80 5.09
CA HIS A 153 1.43 -6.53 4.64
C HIS A 153 2.05 -5.69 5.78
N VAL A 154 1.64 -5.91 7.04
CA VAL A 154 2.27 -5.26 8.21
C VAL A 154 3.73 -5.68 8.42
N LEU A 155 4.13 -6.82 7.84
CA LEU A 155 5.49 -7.34 7.93
C LEU A 155 6.45 -6.55 7.04
N VAL A 156 6.07 -6.27 5.79
CA VAL A 156 6.92 -5.62 4.78
C VAL A 156 6.09 -4.99 3.66
N ASP A 157 6.62 -3.94 3.06
CA ASP A 157 6.16 -3.44 1.77
C ASP A 157 6.73 -4.27 0.59
N ALA A 158 6.41 -3.87 -0.65
CA ALA A 158 6.90 -4.55 -1.85
C ALA A 158 8.45 -4.54 -1.98
N LYS A 159 9.12 -3.47 -1.55
CA LYS A 159 10.59 -3.34 -1.64
C LYS A 159 11.28 -4.29 -0.66
N SER A 160 10.82 -4.29 0.59
CA SER A 160 11.36 -5.12 1.65
C SER A 160 11.05 -6.60 1.40
N SER A 161 9.85 -6.92 0.86
CA SER A 161 9.52 -8.26 0.37
C SER A 161 10.52 -8.74 -0.69
N ASN A 162 10.80 -7.93 -1.72
CA ASN A 162 11.78 -8.30 -2.75
C ASN A 162 13.20 -8.46 -2.20
N THR A 163 13.59 -7.65 -1.22
CA THR A 163 14.93 -7.74 -0.61
C THR A 163 15.11 -9.05 0.16
N PHE A 164 14.06 -9.53 0.83
CA PHE A 164 14.05 -10.89 1.38
C PHE A 164 14.14 -11.94 0.26
N LEU A 165 13.33 -11.83 -0.81
CA LEU A 165 13.34 -12.82 -1.91
C LEU A 165 14.74 -12.98 -2.50
N VAL A 166 15.43 -11.87 -2.74
CA VAL A 166 16.81 -11.86 -3.25
C VAL A 166 17.74 -12.53 -2.24
N ALA A 167 17.73 -12.12 -0.97
CA ALA A 167 18.57 -12.72 0.07
C ALA A 167 18.34 -14.23 0.19
N TRP A 168 17.08 -14.67 0.15
CA TRP A 168 16.71 -16.08 0.20
C TRP A 168 17.27 -16.84 -1.01
N SER A 169 17.16 -16.27 -2.22
CA SER A 169 17.73 -16.85 -3.44
C SER A 169 19.26 -16.96 -3.41
N GLU A 170 19.95 -16.01 -2.76
CA GLU A 170 21.40 -16.02 -2.59
C GLU A 170 21.80 -17.15 -1.66
N VAL A 171 21.14 -17.27 -0.51
CA VAL A 171 21.35 -18.35 0.46
C VAL A 171 21.08 -19.72 -0.19
N ALA A 172 19.99 -19.87 -0.94
CA ALA A 172 19.68 -21.11 -1.67
C ALA A 172 20.80 -21.53 -2.65
N ARG A 173 21.48 -20.55 -3.24
CA ARG A 173 22.64 -20.77 -4.13
C ARG A 173 23.98 -20.80 -3.39
N LYS A 174 23.97 -20.82 -2.06
CA LYS A 174 25.17 -20.77 -1.20
C LYS A 174 26.05 -19.54 -1.46
N ARG A 175 25.41 -18.41 -1.76
CA ARG A 175 26.04 -17.10 -1.93
C ARG A 175 25.86 -16.27 -0.65
N PRO A 176 26.78 -15.35 -0.35
CA PRO A 176 26.57 -14.40 0.73
C PRO A 176 25.38 -13.48 0.42
N ILE A 177 24.67 -13.06 1.47
CA ILE A 177 23.59 -12.08 1.36
C ILE A 177 24.18 -10.73 0.97
N SER A 178 23.69 -10.14 -0.13
CA SER A 178 24.19 -8.87 -0.64
C SER A 178 23.70 -7.65 0.17
N ASN A 179 22.49 -7.74 0.75
CA ASN A 179 21.89 -6.67 1.54
C ASN A 179 21.21 -7.24 2.80
N TYR A 180 21.83 -7.02 3.96
CA TYR A 180 21.30 -7.52 5.24
C TYR A 180 20.14 -6.64 5.73
N PRO A 181 19.10 -7.25 6.33
CA PRO A 181 17.95 -6.49 6.80
C PRO A 181 18.27 -5.67 8.05
N ASN A 182 17.68 -4.48 8.11
CA ASN A 182 17.60 -3.68 9.34
C ASN A 182 16.17 -3.74 9.90
N HIS A 183 16.02 -4.41 11.05
CA HIS A 183 14.72 -4.56 11.72
C HIS A 183 14.40 -3.44 12.71
N GLN A 184 15.21 -2.40 12.79
CA GLN A 184 15.03 -1.31 13.74
C GLN A 184 13.88 -0.37 13.34
N ARG A 185 12.64 -0.79 13.60
CA ARG A 185 11.43 0.03 13.34
C ARG A 185 11.35 1.30 14.19
N SER A 186 12.09 1.35 15.29
CA SER A 186 12.15 2.50 16.21
C SER A 186 12.90 3.72 15.67
N ILE A 187 13.47 3.65 14.46
CA ILE A 187 14.03 4.83 13.77
C ILE A 187 12.94 5.81 13.33
N PHE A 188 11.72 5.32 13.08
CA PHE A 188 10.55 6.13 12.76
C PHE A 188 9.97 6.75 14.03
N LYS A 189 10.78 7.54 14.74
CA LYS A 189 10.29 8.28 15.88
C LYS A 189 9.41 9.42 15.38
N PRO A 190 8.22 9.63 15.98
CA PRO A 190 7.58 10.92 15.83
C PRO A 190 8.58 12.00 16.28
N ARG A 191 8.49 13.20 15.68
CA ARG A 191 9.29 14.35 16.12
C ARG A 191 9.16 14.51 17.64
N SER A 192 10.27 14.81 18.32
CA SER A 192 10.32 15.01 19.76
C SER A 192 10.95 16.38 20.09
N PRO A 193 10.18 17.33 20.65
CA PRO A 193 8.76 17.17 20.94
C PRO A 193 7.96 16.98 19.64
N PRO A 194 6.77 16.35 19.68
CA PRO A 194 5.80 16.57 18.62
C PRO A 194 5.63 18.09 18.43
N PRO A 195 5.22 18.59 17.26
CA PRO A 195 5.11 20.03 17.03
C PRO A 195 4.56 20.74 18.27
N ASP A 196 5.33 21.70 18.83
CA ASP A 196 4.98 22.33 20.10
C ASP A 196 3.57 22.90 20.02
N GLU A 197 2.67 22.45 20.89
CA GLU A 197 1.38 23.10 21.07
C GLU A 197 1.61 24.44 21.77
N LYS A 198 1.60 25.53 21.00
CA LYS A 198 1.74 26.89 21.51
C LYS A 198 0.45 27.66 21.29
N MET A 199 -0.05 28.24 22.38
CA MET A 199 -1.12 29.23 22.31
C MET A 199 -0.49 30.61 22.06
N TYR A 200 -0.95 31.27 21.00
CA TYR A 200 -0.56 32.64 20.68
C TYR A 200 -1.73 33.57 20.92
N PHE A 201 -1.46 34.69 21.59
CA PHE A 201 -2.40 35.79 21.71
C PHE A 201 -2.06 36.85 20.66
N ILE A 202 -3.07 37.32 19.92
CA ILE A 202 -2.95 38.40 18.95
C ILE A 202 -3.83 39.54 19.45
N GLU A 203 -3.24 40.72 19.68
CA GLU A 203 -3.97 41.90 20.14
C GLU A 203 -5.04 42.30 19.12
N ALA A 204 -6.18 42.81 19.61
CA ALA A 204 -7.28 43.23 18.74
C ALA A 204 -6.83 44.34 17.76
N SER A 205 -5.93 45.22 18.18
CA SER A 205 -5.33 46.26 17.34
C SER A 205 -4.50 45.68 16.20
N ASP A 206 -3.76 44.60 16.45
CA ASP A 206 -2.95 43.94 15.42
C ASP A 206 -3.84 43.22 14.41
N VAL A 207 -4.92 42.58 14.85
CA VAL A 207 -5.91 41.99 13.94
C VAL A 207 -6.58 43.05 13.06
N ILE A 208 -6.92 44.22 13.62
CA ILE A 208 -7.49 45.35 12.86
C ILE A 208 -6.48 45.85 11.83
N LYS A 209 -5.23 46.07 12.25
CA LYS A 209 -4.15 46.50 11.36
C LYS A 209 -3.90 45.51 10.21
N LEU A 210 -3.88 44.22 10.51
CA LEU A 210 -3.76 43.18 9.47
C LEU A 210 -4.95 43.22 8.50
N GLN A 211 -6.17 43.41 9.00
CA GLN A 211 -7.37 43.53 8.17
C GLN A 211 -7.31 44.76 7.26
N GLU A 212 -6.84 45.90 7.75
CA GLU A 212 -6.65 47.11 6.97
C GLU A 212 -5.62 46.91 5.85
N LEU A 213 -4.47 46.30 6.16
CA LEU A 213 -3.42 45.99 5.17
C LEU A 213 -3.83 44.93 4.14
N ALA A 214 -4.72 44.02 4.52
CA ALA A 214 -5.28 42.99 3.64
C ALA A 214 -6.43 43.51 2.77
N SER A 215 -7.01 44.67 3.11
CA SER A 215 -8.12 45.28 2.37
C SER A 215 -7.59 46.33 1.41
N GLU A 216 -8.06 46.33 0.17
CA GLU A 216 -7.58 47.23 -0.87
C GLU A 216 -8.71 47.61 -1.81
N ASN A 217 -8.64 48.80 -2.43
CA ASN A 217 -9.62 49.27 -3.43
C ASN A 217 -11.09 49.25 -2.96
N GLY A 218 -11.33 49.39 -1.65
CA GLY A 218 -12.67 49.34 -1.06
C GLY A 218 -13.21 47.93 -0.77
N GLU A 219 -12.47 46.87 -1.12
CA GLU A 219 -12.80 45.49 -0.75
C GLU A 219 -12.26 45.16 0.63
N LYS A 220 -13.17 45.03 1.59
CA LYS A 220 -12.80 44.66 2.97
C LYS A 220 -12.66 43.15 3.11
N ARG A 221 -11.48 42.69 3.52
CA ARG A 221 -11.24 41.27 3.85
C ARG A 221 -11.71 40.94 5.27
N THR A 222 -12.03 39.68 5.53
CA THR A 222 -12.34 39.23 6.89
C THR A 222 -11.07 39.19 7.75
N LYS A 223 -11.23 39.24 9.07
CA LYS A 223 -10.10 39.11 10.00
C LYS A 223 -9.38 37.76 9.85
N VAL A 224 -10.14 36.69 9.56
CA VAL A 224 -9.58 35.35 9.30
C VAL A 224 -8.74 35.36 8.04
N GLU A 225 -9.24 35.90 6.93
CA GLU A 225 -8.48 36.01 5.68
C GLU A 225 -7.19 36.81 5.86
N ALA A 226 -7.26 37.94 6.58
CA ALA A 226 -6.11 38.80 6.82
C ALA A 226 -5.02 38.14 7.69
N VAL A 227 -5.43 37.49 8.79
CA VAL A 227 -4.51 36.74 9.66
C VAL A 227 -3.96 35.52 8.94
N SER A 228 -4.79 34.78 8.19
CA SER A 228 -4.34 33.66 7.35
C SER A 228 -3.31 34.10 6.32
N ALA A 229 -3.54 35.21 5.62
CA ALA A 229 -2.58 35.75 4.66
C ALA A 229 -1.24 36.10 5.33
N TYR A 230 -1.28 36.71 6.52
CA TYR A 230 -0.07 37.03 7.28
C TYR A 230 0.69 35.76 7.67
N ILE A 231 0.00 34.76 8.22
CA ILE A 231 0.58 33.46 8.58
C ILE A 231 1.16 32.77 7.34
N TRP A 232 0.45 32.78 6.21
CA TRP A 232 0.89 32.14 4.97
C TRP A 232 2.17 32.77 4.44
N LYS A 233 2.30 34.10 4.54
CA LYS A 233 3.54 34.82 4.22
C LYS A 233 4.67 34.48 5.20
N VAL A 234 4.39 34.39 6.50
CA VAL A 234 5.38 33.98 7.52
C VAL A 234 5.88 32.56 7.23
N VAL A 235 4.96 31.62 6.96
CA VAL A 235 5.30 30.25 6.54
C VAL A 235 6.17 30.29 5.29
N ALA A 236 5.74 31.00 4.24
CA ALA A 236 6.51 31.12 2.99
C ALA A 236 7.92 31.69 3.19
N ALA A 237 8.11 32.61 4.14
CA ALA A 237 9.44 33.16 4.47
C ALA A 237 10.39 32.13 5.12
N THR A 238 9.86 31.03 5.68
CA THR A 238 10.66 29.96 6.29
C THR A 238 11.04 28.83 5.32
N LEU A 239 10.41 28.78 4.15
CA LEU A 239 10.64 27.74 3.14
C LEU A 239 12.02 27.86 2.47
N GLU A 240 12.54 26.77 1.92
CA GLU A 240 13.79 26.79 1.15
C GLU A 240 13.58 27.35 -0.26
N GLU A 241 14.66 27.74 -0.96
CA GLU A 241 14.56 28.20 -2.36
C GLU A 241 14.10 27.10 -3.33
N SER A 242 14.24 25.83 -2.94
CA SER A 242 13.79 24.67 -3.71
C SER A 242 12.27 24.47 -3.71
N GLU A 243 11.55 25.09 -2.76
CA GLU A 243 10.10 24.96 -2.60
C GLU A 243 9.37 26.05 -3.40
N THR A 244 8.63 25.64 -4.42
CA THR A 244 8.04 26.58 -5.40
C THR A 244 6.60 26.97 -5.11
N HIS A 245 5.84 26.12 -4.40
CA HIS A 245 4.41 26.31 -4.10
C HIS A 245 4.09 25.95 -2.65
N CYS A 246 3.08 26.58 -2.07
CA CYS A 246 2.62 26.35 -0.70
C CYS A 246 1.10 26.38 -0.63
N ASN A 247 0.51 25.45 0.13
CA ASN A 247 -0.94 25.32 0.29
C ASN A 247 -1.39 25.76 1.68
N MET A 248 -2.63 26.24 1.79
CA MET A 248 -3.30 26.52 3.05
C MET A 248 -4.75 26.00 3.00
N GLY A 249 -5.26 25.48 4.12
CA GLY A 249 -6.62 24.95 4.22
C GLY A 249 -7.42 25.62 5.33
N TRP A 250 -8.74 25.70 5.16
CA TRP A 250 -9.67 26.31 6.12
C TRP A 250 -10.88 25.40 6.36
N LEU A 251 -11.21 25.16 7.62
CA LEU A 251 -12.46 24.51 7.99
C LEU A 251 -13.60 25.53 7.97
N VAL A 252 -14.69 25.18 7.32
CA VAL A 252 -15.86 26.03 7.10
C VAL A 252 -17.07 25.40 7.76
N ASP A 253 -17.69 26.14 8.69
CA ASP A 253 -18.94 25.73 9.33
C ASP A 253 -20.13 25.87 8.37
N GLY A 254 -20.82 24.77 8.09
CA GLY A 254 -21.95 24.76 7.17
C GLY A 254 -23.24 25.26 7.76
N ARG A 255 -23.36 25.38 9.09
CA ARG A 255 -24.61 25.79 9.74
C ARG A 255 -25.17 27.15 9.28
N PRO A 256 -24.37 28.22 9.17
CA PRO A 256 -24.87 29.49 8.65
C PRO A 256 -25.07 29.48 7.12
N ARG A 257 -24.72 28.39 6.43
CA ARG A 257 -24.64 28.29 4.96
C ARG A 257 -25.69 27.36 4.38
N ILE A 258 -26.18 26.38 5.13
CA ILE A 258 -27.33 25.57 4.77
C ILE A 258 -28.58 26.34 5.21
N VAL A 259 -29.22 27.06 4.28
CA VAL A 259 -30.39 27.92 4.56
C VAL A 259 -31.72 27.22 4.30
N SER A 260 -31.70 26.09 3.60
CA SER A 260 -32.84 25.22 3.32
C SER A 260 -33.38 24.51 4.56
N GLN A 261 -32.58 24.37 5.62
CA GLN A 261 -32.93 23.69 6.86
C GLN A 261 -32.37 24.45 8.06
N ASP A 262 -33.13 24.53 9.16
CA ASP A 262 -32.61 25.09 10.41
C ASP A 262 -31.67 24.09 11.11
N VAL A 263 -30.40 24.15 10.72
CA VAL A 263 -29.32 23.35 11.30
C VAL A 263 -28.51 24.12 12.35
N SER A 264 -28.98 25.32 12.73
CA SER A 264 -28.25 26.22 13.64
C SER A 264 -27.96 25.58 15.00
N ASN A 265 -28.89 24.75 15.48
CA ASN A 265 -28.80 24.04 16.76
C ASN A 265 -28.46 22.54 16.61
N LEU A 266 -28.03 22.09 15.41
CA LEU A 266 -27.77 20.68 15.15
C LEU A 266 -26.54 20.19 15.94
N VAL A 267 -26.75 19.18 16.78
CA VAL A 267 -25.69 18.48 17.52
C VAL A 267 -25.04 17.43 16.59
N GLY A 268 -23.80 17.68 16.16
CA GLY A 268 -23.06 16.85 15.19
C GLY A 268 -21.98 17.65 14.43
N ASN A 269 -21.27 17.04 13.48
CA ASN A 269 -20.32 17.74 12.61
C ASN A 269 -21.03 18.29 11.36
N VAL A 270 -20.89 19.59 11.09
CA VAL A 270 -21.40 20.27 9.88
C VAL A 270 -20.26 21.11 9.32
N LEU A 271 -19.22 20.44 8.81
CA LEU A 271 -17.96 21.06 8.41
C LEU A 271 -17.62 20.69 6.97
N SER A 272 -17.05 21.66 6.26
CA SER A 272 -16.38 21.49 4.96
C SER A 272 -14.94 22.01 5.06
N MET A 273 -14.09 21.70 4.08
CA MET A 273 -12.71 22.17 4.01
C MET A 273 -12.43 22.88 2.68
N ALA A 274 -12.00 24.14 2.75
CA ALA A 274 -11.43 24.89 1.63
C ALA A 274 -9.92 24.61 1.55
N VAL A 275 -9.35 24.60 0.34
CA VAL A 275 -7.89 24.53 0.14
C VAL A 275 -7.49 25.53 -0.94
N GLY A 276 -6.47 26.34 -0.66
CA GLY A 276 -5.88 27.29 -1.61
C GLY A 276 -4.41 26.99 -1.84
N GLU A 277 -3.94 27.22 -3.06
CA GLU A 277 -2.56 27.03 -3.50
C GLU A 277 -1.99 28.34 -4.07
N ALA A 278 -0.73 28.64 -3.76
CA ALA A 278 -0.02 29.80 -4.27
C ALA A 278 1.48 29.53 -4.43
N SER A 279 2.15 30.27 -5.33
CA SER A 279 3.61 30.19 -5.47
C SER A 279 4.30 30.81 -4.25
N VAL A 280 5.43 30.24 -3.83
CA VAL A 280 6.23 30.77 -2.71
C VAL A 280 6.77 32.16 -3.03
N GLU A 281 7.07 32.42 -4.30
CA GLU A 281 7.49 33.74 -4.77
C GLU A 281 6.38 34.79 -4.57
N ASP A 282 5.16 34.51 -5.03
CA ASP A 282 4.01 35.40 -4.86
C ASP A 282 3.68 35.62 -3.38
N LEU A 283 3.82 34.58 -2.55
CA LEU A 283 3.63 34.69 -1.12
C LEU A 283 4.72 35.54 -0.45
N ARG A 284 5.97 35.48 -0.88
CA ARG A 284 7.05 36.31 -0.31
C ARG A 284 6.93 37.76 -0.75
N GLN A 285 6.85 37.99 -2.06
CA GLN A 285 6.93 39.31 -2.68
C GLN A 285 5.57 40.04 -2.70
N GLY A 286 4.46 39.31 -2.71
CA GLY A 286 3.11 39.88 -2.82
C GLY A 286 2.73 40.72 -1.60
N THR A 287 1.84 41.70 -1.81
CA THR A 287 1.25 42.46 -0.69
C THR A 287 0.32 41.57 0.13
N LEU A 288 0.04 41.97 1.38
CA LEU A 288 -0.89 41.22 2.23
C LEU A 288 -2.28 41.12 1.58
N SER A 289 -2.74 42.18 0.92
CA SER A 289 -3.99 42.22 0.14
C SER A 289 -4.03 41.16 -0.97
N LYS A 290 -2.95 41.01 -1.76
CA LYS A 290 -2.88 40.00 -2.82
C LYS A 290 -3.00 38.59 -2.26
N VAL A 291 -2.27 38.27 -1.20
CA VAL A 291 -2.34 36.94 -0.55
C VAL A 291 -3.71 36.70 0.08
N ALA A 292 -4.29 37.71 0.74
CA ALA A 292 -5.64 37.63 1.32
C ALA A 292 -6.71 37.40 0.25
N THR A 293 -6.52 37.92 -0.96
CA THR A 293 -7.42 37.68 -2.10
C THR A 293 -7.35 36.22 -2.58
N ILE A 294 -6.19 35.57 -2.49
CA ILE A 294 -6.08 34.13 -2.78
C ILE A 294 -6.85 33.32 -1.73
N ALA A 295 -6.65 33.61 -0.44
CA ALA A 295 -7.39 32.95 0.64
C ALA A 295 -8.91 33.16 0.52
N HIS A 296 -9.34 34.39 0.23
CA HIS A 296 -10.74 34.74 0.04
C HIS A 296 -11.40 33.90 -1.05
N ARG A 297 -10.78 33.78 -2.23
CA ARG A 297 -11.32 32.98 -3.34
C ARG A 297 -11.49 31.51 -2.94
N ALA A 298 -10.46 30.91 -2.37
CA ALA A 298 -10.49 29.51 -1.94
C ALA A 298 -11.58 29.23 -0.89
N ILE A 299 -11.76 30.15 0.07
CA ILE A 299 -12.82 30.04 1.08
C ILE A 299 -14.20 30.21 0.42
N CYS A 300 -14.36 31.22 -0.45
CA CYS A 300 -15.65 31.51 -1.08
C CYS A 300 -16.21 30.32 -1.87
N GLU A 301 -15.35 29.58 -2.57
CA GLU A 301 -15.73 28.42 -3.39
C GLU A 301 -16.51 27.36 -2.61
N VAL A 302 -16.26 27.19 -1.30
CA VAL A 302 -16.91 26.15 -0.48
C VAL A 302 -17.90 26.72 0.55
N THR A 303 -18.25 28.02 0.43
CA THR A 303 -19.11 28.73 1.41
C THR A 303 -20.54 28.95 0.93
N ASN A 304 -21.04 28.08 0.06
CA ASN A 304 -22.40 28.13 -0.45
C ASN A 304 -23.18 26.89 -0.01
N GLU A 305 -24.51 27.02 0.05
CA GLU A 305 -25.41 25.94 0.44
C GLU A 305 -25.25 24.71 -0.45
N GLU A 306 -25.17 24.94 -1.77
CA GLU A 306 -25.04 23.91 -2.79
C GLU A 306 -23.85 23.00 -2.49
N HIS A 307 -22.69 23.55 -2.14
CA HIS A 307 -21.50 22.77 -1.75
C HIS A 307 -21.74 21.88 -0.53
N PHE A 308 -22.50 22.35 0.47
CA PHE A 308 -22.79 21.56 1.66
C PHE A 308 -23.86 20.50 1.41
N LEU A 309 -24.89 20.83 0.63
CA LEU A 309 -25.88 19.86 0.19
C LEU A 309 -25.22 18.82 -0.70
N ASP A 310 -24.36 19.21 -1.62
CA ASP A 310 -23.55 18.31 -2.45
C ASP A 310 -22.64 17.43 -1.60
N LEU A 311 -22.02 17.98 -0.56
CA LEU A 311 -21.19 17.20 0.36
C LEU A 311 -22.04 16.24 1.21
N ILE A 312 -23.21 16.66 1.68
CA ILE A 312 -24.15 15.84 2.47
C ILE A 312 -24.73 14.75 1.59
N ASP A 313 -25.17 15.07 0.38
CA ASP A 313 -25.67 14.14 -0.61
C ASP A 313 -24.54 13.18 -1.02
N TRP A 314 -23.32 13.67 -1.22
CA TRP A 314 -22.14 12.85 -1.46
C TRP A 314 -21.83 11.96 -0.25
N ILE A 315 -22.03 12.39 0.98
CA ILE A 315 -21.78 11.54 2.16
C ILE A 315 -22.93 10.54 2.38
N GLU A 316 -24.19 10.96 2.29
CA GLU A 316 -25.39 10.17 2.54
C GLU A 316 -25.55 9.06 1.50
N SER A 317 -25.30 9.39 0.23
CA SER A 317 -25.22 8.39 -0.84
C SER A 317 -24.06 7.39 -0.66
N HIS A 318 -23.09 7.68 0.22
CA HIS A 318 -21.91 6.85 0.44
C HIS A 318 -21.85 6.27 1.88
N LYS A 319 -22.96 6.29 2.63
CA LYS A 319 -23.10 5.57 3.91
C LYS A 319 -23.59 4.13 3.73
N PRO A 320 -23.21 3.19 4.63
CA PRO A 320 -22.33 3.35 5.81
C PRO A 320 -20.81 3.23 5.46
N GLY A 321 -19.90 3.86 6.24
CA GLY A 321 -18.44 3.70 6.05
C GLY A 321 -17.50 4.73 6.72
N MET A 322 -16.18 4.50 6.61
CA MET A 322 -15.05 5.39 6.97
C MET A 322 -14.43 5.97 5.68
N PHE A 323 -13.92 7.21 5.69
CA PHE A 323 -13.54 7.93 4.46
C PHE A 323 -12.03 7.88 4.16
N LEU A 324 -11.65 7.19 3.08
CA LEU A 324 -10.29 7.07 2.49
C LEU A 324 -10.12 8.04 1.30
N ALA A 325 -8.89 8.19 0.78
CA ALA A 325 -8.63 8.96 -0.45
C ALA A 325 -9.52 8.47 -1.60
N LYS A 326 -10.29 9.38 -2.22
CA LYS A 326 -11.33 9.04 -3.20
C LYS A 326 -10.82 8.13 -4.31
N ILE A 327 -9.61 8.38 -4.84
CA ILE A 327 -9.02 7.55 -5.90
C ILE A 327 -8.68 6.12 -5.45
N LEU A 328 -8.30 5.90 -4.18
CA LEU A 328 -8.06 4.55 -3.61
C LEU A 328 -9.37 3.78 -3.43
N LEU A 329 -10.46 4.51 -3.22
CA LEU A 329 -11.83 4.02 -3.20
C LEU A 329 -12.53 4.16 -4.56
N GLY A 330 -11.82 4.48 -5.65
CA GLY A 330 -12.41 4.72 -6.97
C GLY A 330 -13.58 5.71 -7.03
N ILE A 331 -13.71 6.61 -6.06
CA ILE A 331 -14.76 7.62 -5.98
C ILE A 331 -14.35 8.82 -6.84
N GLY A 332 -15.27 9.34 -7.65
CA GLY A 332 -15.03 10.41 -8.63
C GLY A 332 -14.94 9.92 -10.08
N GLY A 333 -15.06 8.60 -10.31
CA GLY A 333 -15.08 7.98 -11.63
C GLY A 333 -14.14 6.76 -11.69
N PRO A 334 -14.18 5.97 -12.78
CA PRO A 334 -13.29 4.84 -12.99
C PRO A 334 -11.84 5.29 -12.82
N SER A 335 -11.23 4.86 -11.72
CA SER A 335 -9.91 5.33 -11.31
C SER A 335 -8.90 4.20 -11.50
N VAL A 336 -7.71 4.55 -11.98
CA VAL A 336 -6.61 3.60 -12.21
C VAL A 336 -5.44 3.98 -11.31
N ILE A 337 -5.07 3.11 -10.40
CA ILE A 337 -3.88 3.22 -9.57
C ILE A 337 -2.78 2.41 -10.23
N VAL A 338 -1.68 3.07 -10.58
CA VAL A 338 -0.51 2.38 -11.13
C VAL A 338 0.64 2.44 -10.15
N THR A 339 1.08 1.29 -9.65
CA THR A 339 2.29 1.18 -8.82
C THR A 339 3.42 0.61 -9.66
N SER A 340 4.57 1.30 -9.75
CA SER A 340 5.69 0.83 -10.57
C SER A 340 6.59 -0.13 -9.78
N GLY A 341 6.57 -1.42 -10.14
CA GLY A 341 7.54 -2.40 -9.65
C GLY A 341 8.83 -2.47 -10.48
N ARG A 342 9.10 -1.49 -11.36
CA ARG A 342 10.25 -1.49 -12.29
C ARG A 342 11.62 -1.70 -11.64
N GLN A 343 11.79 -1.30 -10.38
CA GLN A 343 13.04 -1.47 -9.65
C GLN A 343 13.21 -2.87 -9.03
N TYR A 344 12.23 -3.76 -9.19
CA TYR A 344 12.12 -5.04 -8.50
C TYR A 344 11.88 -6.15 -9.51
N SER A 345 12.97 -6.68 -10.07
CA SER A 345 12.89 -7.76 -11.04
C SER A 345 12.78 -9.10 -10.32
N LEU A 346 11.59 -9.70 -10.30
CA LEU A 346 11.37 -11.06 -9.80
C LEU A 346 12.19 -12.12 -10.56
N PHE A 347 12.74 -11.77 -11.74
CA PHE A 347 13.74 -12.56 -12.47
C PHE A 347 15.01 -12.83 -11.67
N GLU A 348 15.46 -11.87 -10.86
CA GLU A 348 16.73 -11.97 -10.12
C GLU A 348 16.63 -13.00 -8.97
N VAL A 349 15.41 -13.38 -8.61
CA VAL A 349 15.09 -14.38 -7.59
C VAL A 349 15.21 -15.79 -8.18
N ASN A 350 16.47 -16.22 -8.38
CA ASN A 350 16.79 -17.58 -8.83
C ASN A 350 17.37 -18.39 -7.65
N MET A 351 16.62 -19.37 -7.16
CA MET A 351 17.04 -20.25 -6.05
C MET A 351 17.98 -21.39 -6.47
N GLY A 352 18.39 -21.45 -7.75
CA GLY A 352 19.18 -22.54 -8.32
C GLY A 352 18.37 -23.48 -9.22
N PHE A 353 17.07 -23.25 -9.37
CA PHE A 353 16.19 -24.03 -10.25
C PHE A 353 16.12 -23.49 -11.69
N GLY A 354 16.80 -22.37 -11.96
CA GLY A 354 16.55 -21.53 -13.14
C GLY A 354 15.60 -20.38 -12.82
N PRO A 355 15.42 -19.42 -13.75
CA PRO A 355 14.43 -18.35 -13.57
C PRO A 355 13.00 -18.93 -13.59
N PRO A 356 12.07 -18.34 -12.83
CA PRO A 356 10.67 -18.73 -12.90
C PRO A 356 10.10 -18.39 -14.30
N VAL A 357 9.27 -19.27 -14.85
CA VAL A 357 8.53 -18.96 -16.09
C VAL A 357 7.45 -17.91 -15.85
N VAL A 358 6.92 -17.86 -14.63
CA VAL A 358 6.01 -16.81 -14.16
C VAL A 358 6.46 -16.37 -12.77
N GLY A 359 6.68 -15.07 -12.59
CA GLY A 359 6.82 -14.42 -11.29
C GLY A 359 5.85 -13.25 -11.22
N THR A 360 4.90 -13.27 -10.30
CA THR A 360 3.93 -12.18 -10.15
C THR A 360 3.48 -12.01 -8.70
N TYR A 361 3.08 -10.79 -8.37
CA TYR A 361 2.31 -10.52 -7.16
C TYR A 361 0.84 -10.86 -7.40
N TYR A 362 0.17 -11.26 -6.35
CA TYR A 362 -1.26 -11.52 -6.28
C TYR A 362 -1.80 -10.99 -4.95
N SER A 363 -3.05 -10.55 -4.94
CA SER A 363 -3.74 -10.14 -3.72
C SER A 363 -5.08 -10.83 -3.65
N SER A 364 -5.46 -11.24 -2.45
CA SER A 364 -6.79 -11.81 -2.17
C SER A 364 -7.86 -10.74 -1.97
N LEU A 365 -7.52 -9.45 -2.13
CA LEU A 365 -8.47 -8.34 -2.02
C LEU A 365 -9.45 -8.37 -3.20
N GLN A 366 -10.65 -8.90 -2.96
CA GLN A 366 -11.65 -9.13 -4.01
C GLN A 366 -12.42 -7.87 -4.43
N ARG A 367 -12.24 -6.73 -3.76
CA ARG A 367 -12.95 -5.49 -4.05
C ARG A 367 -12.10 -4.25 -3.75
N LEU A 368 -11.42 -3.75 -4.78
CA LEU A 368 -10.99 -2.36 -4.83
C LEU A 368 -11.92 -1.62 -5.78
N CYS A 369 -12.36 -0.45 -5.37
CA CYS A 369 -13.23 0.39 -6.18
C CYS A 369 -12.44 1.13 -7.29
N ALA A 370 -11.11 1.12 -7.23
CA ALA A 370 -10.21 1.53 -8.30
C ALA A 370 -9.56 0.31 -8.97
N ALA A 371 -9.33 0.44 -10.27
CA ALA A 371 -8.51 -0.50 -11.02
C ALA A 371 -7.07 -0.32 -10.57
N PHE A 372 -6.42 -1.40 -10.19
CA PHE A 372 -5.03 -1.40 -9.76
C PHE A 372 -4.20 -2.07 -10.83
N PHE A 373 -3.07 -1.47 -11.20
CA PHE A 373 -2.07 -2.06 -12.08
C PHE A 373 -0.71 -1.95 -11.42
N ASN A 374 0.00 -3.07 -11.37
CA ASN A 374 1.37 -3.15 -10.93
C ASN A 374 2.22 -3.72 -12.07
N PRO A 375 2.68 -2.87 -13.00
CA PRO A 375 3.61 -3.29 -14.04
C PRO A 375 4.98 -3.60 -13.45
N GLN A 376 5.52 -4.76 -13.84
CA GLN A 376 6.82 -5.26 -13.42
C GLN A 376 7.57 -5.84 -14.62
N PRO A 377 8.92 -5.82 -14.61
CA PRO A 377 9.70 -6.56 -15.60
C PRO A 377 9.35 -8.05 -15.53
N SER A 378 9.13 -8.66 -16.69
CA SER A 378 8.89 -10.09 -16.81
C SER A 378 10.07 -10.90 -16.30
N SER A 379 9.79 -12.10 -15.79
CA SER A 379 10.82 -13.08 -15.41
C SER A 379 11.60 -13.66 -16.60
N ARG A 380 11.43 -13.13 -17.82
CA ARG A 380 12.26 -13.48 -18.98
C ARG A 380 13.50 -12.61 -19.16
N GLY A 381 13.49 -11.39 -18.63
CA GLY A 381 14.60 -10.45 -18.78
C GLY A 381 14.84 -9.94 -20.22
N ASP A 382 13.87 -10.11 -21.13
CA ASP A 382 13.94 -9.68 -22.55
C ASP A 382 13.34 -8.28 -22.79
N GLY A 383 13.02 -7.55 -21.72
CA GLY A 383 12.35 -6.26 -21.76
C GLY A 383 10.82 -6.34 -21.75
N SER A 384 10.22 -7.54 -21.83
CA SER A 384 8.79 -7.75 -21.66
C SER A 384 8.34 -7.52 -20.21
N TRP A 385 7.05 -7.23 -20.00
CA TRP A 385 6.48 -6.87 -18.71
C TRP A 385 5.34 -7.82 -18.31
N VAL A 386 5.22 -8.05 -17.01
CA VAL A 386 4.08 -8.69 -16.35
C VAL A 386 3.32 -7.63 -15.58
N VAL A 387 2.01 -7.57 -15.75
CA VAL A 387 1.17 -6.59 -15.06
C VAL A 387 0.18 -7.33 -14.18
N PHE A 388 0.43 -7.33 -12.87
CA PHE A 388 -0.63 -7.71 -11.93
C PHE A 388 -1.69 -6.62 -11.94
N SER A 389 -2.95 -6.99 -12.13
CA SER A 389 -4.03 -6.03 -12.12
C SER A 389 -5.26 -6.53 -11.37
N MET A 390 -5.93 -5.61 -10.69
CA MET A 390 -7.26 -5.82 -10.13
C MET A 390 -8.18 -4.83 -10.83
N VAL A 391 -9.00 -5.30 -11.77
CA VAL A 391 -9.81 -4.46 -12.64
C VAL A 391 -11.26 -4.92 -12.62
N TRP A 392 -12.21 -4.02 -12.92
CA TRP A 392 -13.60 -4.41 -13.12
C TRP A 392 -13.80 -5.08 -14.49
N SER A 393 -14.82 -5.94 -14.60
CA SER A 393 -15.08 -6.80 -15.77
C SER A 393 -15.05 -6.04 -17.09
N LYS A 394 -15.73 -4.89 -17.16
CA LYS A 394 -15.80 -4.06 -18.37
C LYS A 394 -14.43 -3.53 -18.82
N LEU A 395 -13.51 -3.26 -17.89
CA LEU A 395 -12.14 -2.85 -18.24
C LEU A 395 -11.30 -4.06 -18.65
N ALA A 396 -11.46 -5.22 -17.99
CA ALA A 396 -10.83 -6.47 -18.44
C ALA A 396 -11.22 -6.80 -19.89
N ASP A 397 -12.53 -6.81 -20.19
CA ASP A 397 -13.06 -7.07 -21.54
C ASP A 397 -12.49 -6.08 -22.57
N ALA A 398 -12.37 -4.80 -22.21
CA ALA A 398 -11.81 -3.77 -23.08
C ALA A 398 -10.31 -3.94 -23.33
N LEU A 399 -9.55 -4.42 -22.34
CA LEU A 399 -8.12 -4.71 -22.49
C LEU A 399 -7.88 -5.97 -23.34
N GLU A 400 -8.71 -7.00 -23.18
CA GLU A 400 -8.59 -8.26 -23.92
C GLU A 400 -9.13 -8.17 -25.36
N SER A 401 -10.12 -7.31 -25.61
CA SER A 401 -10.69 -7.07 -26.94
C SER A 401 -9.95 -5.97 -27.73
N ASP A 402 -8.88 -5.39 -27.18
CA ASP A 402 -8.03 -4.42 -27.87
C ASP A 402 -7.53 -5.00 -29.21
N PRO A 403 -7.78 -4.35 -30.36
CA PRO A 403 -7.34 -4.83 -31.67
C PRO A 403 -5.83 -5.01 -31.79
N ASN A 404 -5.05 -4.26 -31.00
CA ASN A 404 -3.59 -4.38 -30.96
C ASN A 404 -3.11 -5.52 -30.05
N GLN A 405 -4.02 -6.13 -29.28
CA GLN A 405 -3.76 -7.21 -28.32
C GLN A 405 -2.58 -6.92 -27.39
N ILE A 406 -2.51 -5.69 -26.86
CA ILE A 406 -1.40 -5.27 -25.99
C ILE A 406 -1.43 -6.04 -24.66
N PHE A 407 -2.61 -6.23 -24.06
CA PHE A 407 -2.78 -7.00 -22.84
C PHE A 407 -3.26 -8.41 -23.18
N LYS A 408 -2.46 -9.41 -22.79
CA LYS A 408 -2.77 -10.83 -22.98
C LYS A 408 -2.76 -11.53 -21.63
N PRO A 409 -3.69 -12.46 -21.37
CA PRO A 409 -3.64 -13.29 -20.18
C PRO A 409 -2.29 -14.00 -20.05
N ILE A 410 -1.74 -14.00 -18.84
CA ILE A 410 -0.52 -14.77 -18.55
C ILE A 410 -0.90 -16.25 -18.47
N SER A 411 -0.17 -17.07 -19.23
CA SER A 411 -0.23 -18.53 -19.13
C SER A 411 1.13 -19.07 -18.69
N ALA A 412 1.15 -20.29 -18.18
CA ALA A 412 2.40 -20.95 -17.79
C ALA A 412 3.31 -21.33 -18.98
N THR A 413 2.77 -21.28 -20.20
CA THR A 413 3.48 -21.62 -21.45
C THR A 413 3.97 -20.43 -22.25
N ILE A 414 3.45 -19.22 -21.96
CA ILE A 414 3.80 -18.02 -22.71
C ILE A 414 5.17 -17.56 -22.30
#